data_AF-A0A1D6IFJ0-F1
#
_entry.id   AF-A0A1D6IFJ0-F1
#
_cell.length_a   1.000
_cell.length_b   1.000
_cell.length_c   1.000
_cell.angle_alpha   90.00
_cell.angle_beta   90.00
_cell.angle_gamma   90.00
#
_symmetry.space_group_name_H-M   'P 1'
#
loop_
_entity.id
_entity.type
_entity.pdbx_description
1 polymer ?
#
loop_
_entity_poly.entity_id
_entity_poly.type
_entity_poly.pdbx_seq_one_letter_code
_entity_poly.pdbx_strand_id
1 'polypeptide(L)'
;MEFVDNTNCLSLFEKKHLGLLSLLDEESTFPKASDFSFANKLKRQLSGNSCFKSEKEGTFKICHYAGEVTYDTAGFLEKNRDPLHSESIQLLSSCTCELSKHFASVMVADSQNKSSLSWHSVKDTHKQSVVMEFKAQLFKLMQQLESTTPHFIQCIQPNSKHHPRLFEHDLVLHQLKCCGVFEVVRISRTCYPTRITHQQFAERYRFLLLRSIASQDPLSVSIAVLQKFNIPPEMYQVGYTKLFFRTGQVAALENAKRQMLLGTLHIQTQFRGLHSRRGYQRLKKGAMNLQSFIRGERTRIHFDNLVKRWRAAVLIQKHTRRRLAANMFNDQLNHVILLQSVTRGFLARRKYKCLQNEKESKASHSIVQGNTRKNNSESRICHEMNGHYPHEPVITELQGRITKAEAALRGKEEENVMLKQQLEQYERKWSEYEAKMKCMEEAWKRQLSSLQLSLVVAKKSLAADDAATRAARTDCTPTHAQYDSEDTLSTGTRTPEVIESKHDNHNPEAKVSAGNSDRRVNAVNHLAKEFEDRRQVFEDDAGFLVAVRSGQIGSNMNPDEELRKLKDRFATWKKDYKSRLKETKVNLSKVGTHDEKSRKRWWGKKSSK
;
A
#
# COMPACT_ATOMS: atom_id res chain seq x y z
N MET A 1 25.06 -27.46 17.39
CA MET A 1 25.66 -26.12 17.60
C MET A 1 26.60 -26.23 18.78
N GLU A 2 27.76 -25.58 18.72
CA GLU A 2 28.65 -25.46 19.87
C GLU A 2 28.19 -24.29 20.74
N PHE A 3 27.46 -24.64 21.80
CA PHE A 3 27.17 -23.75 22.91
C PHE A 3 28.41 -23.72 23.83
N VAL A 4 28.83 -22.52 24.26
CA VAL A 4 29.96 -22.38 25.19
C VAL A 4 29.41 -22.56 26.60
N ASP A 5 29.45 -23.80 27.07
CA ASP A 5 28.90 -24.20 28.37
C ASP A 5 29.72 -23.65 29.55
N ASN A 6 29.04 -23.09 30.55
CA ASN A 6 29.63 -22.58 31.78
C ASN A 6 29.72 -23.63 32.90
N THR A 7 29.33 -24.90 32.68
CA THR A 7 29.44 -26.01 33.65
C THR A 7 30.84 -26.16 34.27
N ASN A 8 31.92 -25.88 33.53
CA ASN A 8 33.29 -25.88 34.07
C ASN A 8 33.54 -24.79 35.13
N CYS A 9 32.87 -23.64 35.00
CA CYS A 9 32.88 -22.56 35.99
C CYS A 9 31.89 -22.81 37.13
N LEU A 10 30.71 -23.40 36.86
CA LEU A 10 29.75 -23.74 37.92
C LEU A 10 30.32 -24.82 38.84
N SER A 11 30.90 -25.88 38.27
CA SER A 11 31.56 -26.94 39.03
C SER A 11 32.80 -26.46 39.82
N LEU A 12 33.47 -25.39 39.39
CA LEU A 12 34.54 -24.74 40.18
C LEU A 12 34.01 -24.27 41.55
N PHE A 13 32.81 -23.70 41.59
CA PHE A 13 32.17 -23.25 42.83
C PHE A 13 31.48 -24.40 43.57
N GLU A 14 30.62 -25.16 42.89
CA GLU A 14 29.59 -25.99 43.53
C GLU A 14 30.00 -27.42 43.87
N LYS A 15 31.10 -27.93 43.29
CA LYS A 15 31.54 -29.32 43.45
C LYS A 15 31.68 -29.69 44.93
N LYS A 16 30.94 -30.73 45.35
CA LYS A 16 30.76 -31.15 46.76
C LYS A 16 32.06 -31.37 47.54
N HIS A 17 33.14 -31.74 46.85
CA HIS A 17 34.47 -31.90 47.43
C HIS A 17 35.49 -31.22 46.52
N LEU A 18 36.34 -30.37 47.10
CA LEU A 18 37.34 -29.57 46.37
C LEU A 18 36.73 -28.58 45.35
N GLY A 19 35.50 -28.10 45.58
CA GLY A 19 34.97 -26.88 44.97
C GLY A 19 35.23 -25.66 45.88
N LEU A 20 35.32 -24.46 45.31
CA LEU A 20 35.68 -23.22 46.02
C LEU A 20 34.83 -22.99 47.27
N LEU A 21 33.51 -23.17 47.16
CA LEU A 21 32.58 -22.99 48.28
C LEU A 21 32.84 -24.02 49.38
N SER A 22 33.00 -25.30 49.03
CA SER A 22 33.30 -26.36 50.00
C SER A 22 34.64 -26.15 50.72
N LEU A 23 35.65 -25.61 50.04
CA LEU A 23 36.97 -25.30 50.62
C LEU A 23 36.92 -24.09 51.56
N LEU A 24 36.04 -23.12 51.27
CA LEU A 24 35.79 -21.95 52.10
C LEU A 24 35.09 -22.34 53.40
N ASP A 25 34.06 -23.18 53.33
CA ASP A 25 33.40 -23.73 54.52
C ASP A 25 34.36 -24.59 55.37
N GLU A 26 35.16 -25.45 54.74
CA GLU A 26 36.16 -26.28 55.42
C GLU A 26 37.19 -25.41 56.18
N GLU A 27 37.82 -24.41 55.54
CA GLU A 27 38.73 -23.47 56.22
C GLU A 27 38.02 -22.62 57.28
N SER A 28 36.74 -22.28 57.07
CA SER A 28 35.96 -21.52 58.06
C SER A 28 35.86 -22.27 59.38
N THR A 29 35.74 -23.60 59.37
CA THR A 29 35.68 -24.41 60.61
C THR A 29 37.01 -24.52 61.37
N PHE A 30 38.16 -24.29 60.73
CA PHE A 30 39.46 -24.44 61.40
C PHE A 30 39.83 -23.19 62.23
N PRO A 31 39.99 -23.29 63.57
CA PRO A 31 40.20 -22.10 64.43
C PRO A 31 41.51 -21.33 64.20
N LYS A 32 42.47 -21.93 63.49
CA LYS A 32 43.77 -21.33 63.12
C LYS A 32 43.90 -21.05 61.62
N ALA A 33 42.84 -21.24 60.83
CA ALA A 33 42.85 -20.86 59.42
C ALA A 33 42.84 -19.34 59.27
N SER A 34 43.46 -18.86 58.19
CA SER A 34 43.56 -17.46 57.79
C SER A 34 43.20 -17.34 56.32
N ASP A 35 42.84 -16.13 55.87
CA ASP A 35 42.55 -15.92 54.44
C ASP A 35 43.74 -16.29 53.54
N PHE A 36 44.98 -16.23 54.06
CA PHE A 36 46.19 -16.71 53.40
C PHE A 36 46.30 -18.25 53.35
N SER A 37 45.88 -19.00 54.40
CA SER A 37 45.82 -20.47 54.31
C SER A 37 44.77 -20.91 53.30
N PHE A 38 43.61 -20.24 53.31
CA PHE A 38 42.54 -20.43 52.33
C PHE A 38 43.00 -20.12 50.89
N ALA A 39 43.63 -18.97 50.63
CA ALA A 39 44.17 -18.62 49.31
C ALA A 39 45.15 -19.68 48.78
N ASN A 40 46.05 -20.17 49.63
CA ASN A 40 46.99 -21.23 49.27
C ASN A 40 46.30 -22.59 49.06
N LYS A 41 45.23 -22.90 49.80
CA LYS A 41 44.41 -24.10 49.61
C LYS A 41 43.66 -24.06 48.28
N LEU A 42 43.03 -22.93 47.93
CA LEU A 42 42.45 -22.70 46.61
C LEU A 42 43.49 -22.91 45.50
N LYS A 43 44.65 -22.26 45.61
CA LYS A 43 45.75 -22.36 44.64
C LYS A 43 46.25 -23.80 44.44
N ARG A 44 46.28 -24.61 45.51
CA ARG A 44 46.67 -26.03 45.45
C ARG A 44 45.60 -26.96 44.88
N GLN A 45 44.31 -26.70 45.13
CA GLN A 45 43.22 -27.61 44.79
C GLN A 45 42.51 -27.27 43.47
N LEU A 46 42.54 -26.00 43.04
CA LEU A 46 41.77 -25.50 41.90
C LEU A 46 42.63 -25.19 40.65
N SER A 47 43.96 -25.23 40.75
CA SER A 47 44.88 -24.94 39.63
C SER A 47 44.75 -25.89 38.42
N GLY A 48 44.08 -27.03 38.57
CA GLY A 48 43.73 -27.94 37.46
C GLY A 48 42.44 -27.58 36.70
N ASN A 49 41.69 -26.55 37.11
CA ASN A 49 40.48 -26.10 36.42
C ASN A 49 40.79 -24.88 35.53
N SER A 50 40.41 -24.95 34.24
CA SER A 50 40.66 -23.89 33.24
C SER A 50 39.97 -22.55 33.52
N CYS A 51 38.97 -22.53 34.40
CA CYS A 51 38.31 -21.30 34.86
C CYS A 51 39.02 -20.64 36.06
N PHE A 52 40.03 -21.25 36.67
CA PHE A 52 40.76 -20.69 37.82
C PHE A 52 42.18 -20.23 37.42
N LYS A 53 42.58 -19.05 37.89
CA LYS A 53 43.95 -18.53 37.73
C LYS A 53 44.47 -18.05 39.09
N SER A 54 45.66 -18.49 39.48
CA SER A 54 46.33 -17.98 40.68
C SER A 54 47.06 -16.67 40.37
N GLU A 55 46.83 -15.65 41.18
CA GLU A 55 47.47 -14.33 41.04
C GLU A 55 48.57 -14.18 42.12
N LYS A 56 48.74 -12.96 42.67
CA LYS A 56 49.62 -12.64 43.79
C LYS A 56 49.08 -13.25 45.09
N GLU A 57 49.91 -13.28 46.13
CA GLU A 57 49.49 -13.70 47.47
C GLU A 57 48.22 -12.96 47.94
N GLY A 58 47.30 -13.68 48.58
CA GLY A 58 45.98 -13.19 48.96
C GLY A 58 44.96 -13.01 47.82
N THR A 59 45.34 -13.22 46.55
CA THR A 59 44.46 -12.95 45.39
C THR A 59 44.35 -14.12 44.41
N PHE A 60 43.18 -14.27 43.79
CA PHE A 60 42.93 -15.22 42.71
C PHE A 60 42.00 -14.61 41.65
N LYS A 61 41.96 -15.22 40.46
CA LYS A 61 41.05 -14.85 39.36
C LYS A 61 40.18 -16.02 38.95
N ILE A 62 38.95 -15.72 38.54
CA ILE A 62 38.03 -16.67 37.92
C ILE A 62 37.57 -16.14 36.56
N CYS A 63 37.60 -17.01 35.56
CA CYS A 63 37.09 -16.77 34.21
C CYS A 63 35.58 -17.06 34.18
N HIS A 64 34.76 -16.06 34.50
CA HIS A 64 33.31 -16.14 34.35
C HIS A 64 32.90 -15.94 32.88
N TYR A 65 31.65 -16.26 32.54
CA TYR A 65 31.10 -16.03 31.19
C TYR A 65 31.17 -14.55 30.74
N ALA A 66 31.13 -13.62 31.71
CA ALA A 66 31.23 -12.19 31.50
C ALA A 66 32.68 -11.67 31.34
N GLY A 67 33.69 -12.47 31.70
CA GLY A 67 35.11 -12.06 31.74
C GLY A 67 35.84 -12.54 33.00
N GLU A 68 37.09 -12.12 33.13
CA GLU A 68 37.94 -12.45 34.29
C GLU A 68 37.67 -11.50 35.46
N VAL A 69 37.29 -12.05 36.61
CA VAL A 69 37.06 -11.32 37.87
C VAL A 69 38.20 -11.64 38.82
N THR A 70 38.78 -10.62 39.46
CA THR A 70 39.80 -10.78 40.50
C THR A 70 39.15 -10.71 41.87
N TYR A 71 39.48 -11.67 42.72
CA TYR A 71 39.02 -11.78 44.11
C TYR A 71 40.21 -11.63 45.05
N ASP A 72 40.05 -10.78 46.05
CA ASP A 72 40.91 -10.68 47.23
C ASP A 72 40.29 -11.53 48.33
N THR A 73 41.07 -12.41 48.98
CA THR A 73 40.60 -13.26 50.07
C THR A 73 40.40 -12.51 51.39
N ALA A 74 40.80 -11.24 51.53
CA ALA A 74 40.74 -10.51 52.79
C ALA A 74 39.34 -10.52 53.46
N GLY A 75 39.28 -11.11 54.66
CA GLY A 75 38.07 -11.30 55.45
C GLY A 75 37.09 -12.34 54.91
N PHE A 76 37.49 -13.23 53.99
CA PHE A 76 36.60 -14.28 53.48
C PHE A 76 36.17 -15.25 54.58
N LEU A 77 37.09 -15.69 55.43
CA LEU A 77 36.77 -16.62 56.53
C LEU A 77 35.86 -15.98 57.57
N GLU A 78 36.11 -14.71 57.91
CA GLU A 78 35.28 -13.96 58.87
C GLU A 78 33.86 -13.74 58.33
N LYS A 79 33.73 -13.24 57.09
CA LYS A 79 32.43 -13.01 56.43
C LYS A 79 31.64 -14.30 56.23
N ASN A 80 32.29 -15.44 56.02
CA ASN A 80 31.61 -16.72 55.86
C ASN A 80 31.17 -17.36 57.20
N ARG A 81 31.88 -17.05 58.29
CA ARG A 81 31.58 -17.53 59.66
C ARG A 81 30.36 -16.88 60.30
N ASP A 82 30.00 -15.66 59.87
CA ASP A 82 28.91 -14.80 60.39
C ASP A 82 28.69 -14.92 61.92
N PRO A 83 29.70 -14.51 62.73
CA PRO A 83 29.75 -14.85 64.16
C PRO A 83 28.73 -14.07 65.00
N LEU A 84 27.50 -14.57 65.05
CA LEU A 84 26.43 -14.03 65.90
C LEU A 84 26.57 -14.49 67.37
N HIS A 85 27.01 -13.58 68.25
CA HIS A 85 27.16 -13.87 69.67
C HIS A 85 25.80 -14.11 70.37
N SER A 86 25.70 -15.19 71.15
CA SER A 86 24.48 -15.55 71.89
C SER A 86 24.06 -14.48 72.91
N GLU A 87 25.03 -13.76 73.49
CA GLU A 87 24.77 -12.63 74.39
C GLU A 87 24.03 -11.48 73.69
N SER A 88 24.30 -11.22 72.41
CA SER A 88 23.58 -10.22 71.62
C SER A 88 22.12 -10.64 71.36
N ILE A 89 21.88 -11.93 71.11
CA ILE A 89 20.52 -12.49 70.97
C ILE A 89 19.78 -12.40 72.33
N GLN A 90 20.46 -12.72 73.43
CA GLN A 90 19.91 -12.62 74.78
C GLN A 90 19.58 -11.16 75.15
N LEU A 91 20.44 -10.20 74.79
CA LEU A 91 20.18 -8.77 74.96
C LEU A 91 18.92 -8.34 74.19
N LEU A 92 18.79 -8.73 72.92
CA LEU A 92 17.59 -8.47 72.11
C LEU A 92 16.32 -9.10 72.70
N SER A 93 16.42 -10.28 73.32
CA SER A 93 15.28 -10.92 74.02
C SER A 93 14.90 -10.25 75.35
N SER A 94 15.84 -9.55 75.99
CA SER A 94 15.62 -8.81 77.25
C SER A 94 15.11 -7.38 77.04
N CYS A 95 15.16 -6.85 75.80
CA CYS A 95 14.61 -5.55 75.45
C CYS A 95 13.12 -5.46 75.78
N THR A 96 12.67 -4.28 76.21
CA THR A 96 11.24 -4.02 76.50
C THR A 96 10.35 -4.02 75.26
N CYS A 97 10.92 -3.76 74.07
CA CYS A 97 10.18 -3.70 72.82
C CYS A 97 9.87 -5.11 72.27
N GLU A 98 8.57 -5.40 72.05
CA GLU A 98 8.11 -6.68 71.48
C GLU A 98 8.72 -7.01 70.12
N LEU A 99 9.03 -6.01 69.28
CA LEU A 99 9.68 -6.23 67.99
C LEU A 99 11.10 -6.82 68.15
N SER A 100 11.87 -6.33 69.13
CA SER A 100 13.20 -6.88 69.45
C SER A 100 13.11 -8.33 69.95
N LYS A 101 12.10 -8.62 70.80
CA LYS A 101 11.81 -9.98 71.26
C LYS A 101 11.42 -10.91 70.11
N HIS A 102 10.67 -10.40 69.11
CA HIS A 102 10.29 -11.15 67.92
C HIS A 102 11.49 -11.47 67.01
N PHE A 103 12.42 -10.54 66.82
CA PHE A 103 13.67 -10.84 66.11
C PHE A 103 14.52 -11.86 66.88
N ALA A 104 14.63 -11.73 68.20
CA ALA A 104 15.35 -12.68 69.04
C ALA A 104 14.71 -14.09 69.01
N SER A 105 13.38 -14.21 69.04
CA SER A 105 12.71 -15.51 69.00
C SER A 105 12.88 -16.21 67.64
N VAL A 106 12.90 -15.46 66.53
CA VAL A 106 13.25 -16.00 65.20
C VAL A 106 14.70 -16.49 65.17
N MET A 107 15.66 -15.69 65.66
CA MET A 107 17.08 -16.10 65.74
C MET A 107 17.29 -17.36 66.60
N VAL A 108 16.62 -17.45 67.75
CA VAL A 108 16.67 -18.64 68.61
C VAL A 108 16.02 -19.85 67.91
N ALA A 109 14.84 -19.68 67.30
CA ALA A 109 14.15 -20.78 66.63
C ALA A 109 14.94 -21.34 65.44
N ASP A 110 15.66 -20.49 64.70
CA ASP A 110 16.49 -20.93 63.57
C ASP A 110 17.76 -21.69 64.05
N SER A 111 18.31 -21.33 65.22
CA SER A 111 19.38 -22.11 65.86
C SER A 111 18.92 -23.48 66.40
N GLN A 112 17.68 -23.57 66.92
CA GLN A 112 17.17 -24.78 67.59
C GLN A 112 16.58 -25.81 66.62
N ASN A 113 15.93 -25.40 65.53
CA ASN A 113 15.35 -26.34 64.57
C ASN A 113 16.39 -27.21 63.81
N LYS A 114 17.68 -26.85 63.89
CA LYS A 114 18.76 -27.45 63.10
C LYS A 114 19.65 -28.43 63.89
N SER A 115 19.45 -28.57 65.21
CA SER A 115 20.27 -29.43 66.08
C SER A 115 19.74 -30.87 66.25
N SER A 116 18.64 -31.24 65.59
CA SER A 116 17.91 -32.50 65.86
C SER A 116 18.51 -33.79 65.28
N LEU A 117 19.67 -33.72 64.60
CA LEU A 117 20.24 -34.85 63.83
C LEU A 117 21.67 -35.31 64.24
N SER A 118 22.17 -34.92 65.42
CA SER A 118 23.29 -35.66 66.05
C SER A 118 23.33 -35.44 67.56
N TRP A 119 23.29 -36.53 68.33
CA TRP A 119 23.27 -36.50 69.80
C TRP A 119 24.65 -36.46 70.47
N HIS A 120 25.74 -36.53 69.70
CA HIS A 120 27.11 -36.69 70.22
C HIS A 120 28.13 -35.73 69.59
N SER A 121 27.97 -34.42 69.83
CA SER A 121 29.13 -33.52 69.96
C SER A 121 28.77 -32.30 70.81
N VAL A 122 29.72 -31.86 71.64
CA VAL A 122 29.59 -30.69 72.54
C VAL A 122 30.25 -29.48 71.89
N LYS A 123 29.57 -28.32 71.91
CA LYS A 123 30.02 -27.01 71.37
C LYS A 123 30.32 -27.03 69.86
N ASP A 124 29.31 -26.72 69.04
CA ASP A 124 29.52 -26.60 67.59
C ASP A 124 28.50 -25.67 66.89
N THR A 125 28.35 -24.45 67.42
CA THR A 125 27.41 -23.43 66.92
C THR A 125 27.77 -22.86 65.53
N HIS A 126 28.91 -23.24 64.96
CA HIS A 126 29.48 -22.68 63.72
C HIS A 126 29.06 -23.42 62.42
N LYS A 127 28.05 -24.29 62.46
CA LYS A 127 27.73 -25.23 61.37
C LYS A 127 26.91 -24.69 60.20
N GLN A 128 26.47 -23.45 60.24
CA GLN A 128 25.81 -22.78 59.11
C GLN A 128 26.65 -21.58 58.70
N SER A 129 27.20 -21.62 57.49
CA SER A 129 27.95 -20.53 56.88
C SER A 129 27.05 -19.73 55.92
N VAL A 130 27.47 -18.49 55.63
CA VAL A 130 26.78 -17.63 54.65
C VAL A 130 26.73 -18.31 53.28
N VAL A 131 27.80 -19.00 52.88
CA VAL A 131 27.89 -19.74 51.62
C VAL A 131 26.93 -20.94 51.55
N MET A 132 26.77 -21.70 52.63
CA MET A 132 25.82 -22.81 52.68
C MET A 132 24.37 -22.32 52.58
N GLU A 133 24.03 -21.24 53.28
CA GLU A 133 22.70 -20.64 53.21
C GLU A 133 22.42 -20.04 51.82
N PHE A 134 23.35 -19.26 51.28
CA PHE A 134 23.26 -18.72 49.92
C PHE A 134 23.04 -19.82 48.87
N LYS A 135 23.77 -20.94 48.97
CA LYS A 135 23.62 -22.08 48.05
C LYS A 135 22.25 -22.75 48.19
N ALA A 136 21.73 -22.90 49.40
CA ALA A 136 20.40 -23.46 49.63
C ALA A 136 19.28 -22.56 49.07
N GLN A 137 19.38 -21.25 49.28
CA GLN A 137 18.44 -20.26 48.75
C GLN A 137 18.50 -20.20 47.21
N LEU A 138 19.69 -20.20 46.62
CA LEU A 138 19.89 -20.19 45.18
C LEU A 138 19.33 -21.45 44.50
N PHE A 139 19.57 -22.63 45.08
CA PHE A 139 19.01 -23.90 44.56
C PHE A 139 17.47 -23.90 44.58
N LYS A 140 16.87 -23.41 45.67
CA LYS A 140 15.41 -23.24 45.80
C LYS A 140 14.86 -22.28 44.74
N LEU A 141 15.53 -21.15 44.50
CA LEU A 141 15.16 -20.18 43.46
C LEU A 141 15.25 -20.80 42.06
N MET A 142 16.33 -21.53 41.75
CA MET A 142 16.50 -22.22 40.47
C MET A 142 15.38 -23.24 40.22
N GLN A 143 15.07 -24.08 41.22
CA GLN A 143 13.97 -25.05 41.13
C GLN A 143 12.61 -24.36 40.87
N GLN A 144 12.36 -23.20 41.49
CA GLN A 144 11.16 -22.40 41.22
C GLN A 144 11.15 -21.85 39.79
N LEU A 145 12.25 -21.29 39.30
CA LEU A 145 12.37 -20.78 37.93
C LEU A 145 12.18 -21.90 36.88
N GLU A 146 12.81 -23.06 37.08
CA GLU A 146 12.70 -24.24 36.19
C GLU A 146 11.27 -24.79 36.09
N SER A 147 10.43 -24.58 37.12
CA SER A 147 9.00 -24.95 37.09
C SER A 147 8.11 -23.98 36.28
N THR A 148 8.68 -22.92 35.70
CA THR A 148 7.95 -21.85 34.99
C THR A 148 8.49 -21.63 33.58
N THR A 149 7.75 -20.89 32.74
CA THR A 149 8.28 -20.34 31.48
C THR A 149 9.01 -19.02 31.74
N PRO A 150 10.35 -18.95 31.58
CA PRO A 150 11.10 -17.73 31.86
C PRO A 150 10.94 -16.68 30.76
N HIS A 151 10.82 -15.41 31.18
CA HIS A 151 10.83 -14.25 30.31
C HIS A 151 11.99 -13.34 30.72
N PHE A 152 12.90 -13.03 29.78
CA PHE A 152 14.13 -12.29 30.06
C PHE A 152 13.99 -10.80 29.71
N ILE A 153 14.31 -9.93 30.66
CA ILE A 153 14.44 -8.48 30.48
C ILE A 153 15.88 -8.11 30.82
N GLN A 154 16.52 -7.31 29.97
CA GLN A 154 17.91 -6.87 30.15
C GLN A 154 17.95 -5.35 30.19
N CYS A 155 18.17 -4.80 31.39
CA CYS A 155 18.34 -3.37 31.61
C CYS A 155 19.76 -2.95 31.22
N ILE A 156 19.89 -1.86 30.47
CA ILE A 156 21.17 -1.28 30.06
C ILE A 156 21.23 0.18 30.50
N GLN A 157 22.20 0.53 31.32
CA GLN A 157 22.50 1.92 31.69
C GLN A 157 23.23 2.59 30.52
N PRO A 158 22.66 3.65 29.90
CA PRO A 158 23.25 4.25 28.70
C PRO A 158 24.47 5.13 28.99
N ASN A 159 24.63 5.63 30.23
CA ASN A 159 25.79 6.38 30.69
C ASN A 159 25.88 6.39 32.22
N SER A 160 27.11 6.49 32.73
CA SER A 160 27.46 6.59 34.16
C SER A 160 26.82 7.76 34.89
N LYS A 161 26.49 8.85 34.18
CA LYS A 161 25.98 10.11 34.74
C LYS A 161 24.45 10.17 34.83
N HIS A 162 23.73 9.12 34.44
CA HIS A 162 22.26 9.06 34.40
C HIS A 162 21.57 10.18 33.57
N HIS A 163 22.30 10.80 32.63
CA HIS A 163 21.76 11.90 31.81
C HIS A 163 20.95 11.39 30.61
N PRO A 164 19.82 12.02 30.25
CA PRO A 164 19.05 11.66 29.06
C PRO A 164 19.83 12.01 27.78
N ARG A 165 19.66 11.20 26.73
CA ARG A 165 20.30 11.33 25.40
C ARG A 165 21.85 11.24 25.38
N LEU A 166 22.52 11.00 26.50
CA LEU A 166 23.95 10.69 26.55
C LEU A 166 24.16 9.16 26.42
N PHE A 167 25.06 8.74 25.54
CA PHE A 167 25.39 7.32 25.30
C PHE A 167 26.90 7.10 25.41
N GLU A 168 27.30 6.26 26.36
CA GLU A 168 28.69 6.00 26.75
C GLU A 168 29.10 4.62 26.21
N HIS A 169 29.70 4.61 25.02
CA HIS A 169 29.90 3.42 24.20
C HIS A 169 30.53 2.25 24.97
N ASP A 170 31.63 2.48 25.69
CA ASP A 170 32.39 1.40 26.31
C ASP A 170 31.69 0.82 27.55
N LEU A 171 30.95 1.66 28.29
CA LEU A 171 30.07 1.22 29.38
C LEU A 171 28.94 0.33 28.87
N VAL A 172 28.30 0.71 27.76
CA VAL A 172 27.24 -0.10 27.13
C VAL A 172 27.81 -1.37 26.50
N LEU A 173 28.95 -1.29 25.82
CA LEU A 173 29.65 -2.45 25.24
C LEU A 173 30.09 -3.45 26.32
N HIS A 174 30.52 -2.98 27.48
CA HIS A 174 30.83 -3.83 28.63
C HIS A 174 29.56 -4.54 29.15
N GLN A 175 28.48 -3.80 29.41
CA GLN A 175 27.20 -4.39 29.83
C GLN A 175 26.66 -5.43 28.83
N LEU A 176 26.73 -5.17 27.52
CA LEU A 176 26.27 -6.12 26.49
C LEU A 176 27.09 -7.43 26.46
N LYS A 177 28.35 -7.40 26.91
CA LYS A 177 29.14 -8.62 27.17
C LYS A 177 28.69 -9.29 28.47
N CYS A 178 28.62 -8.55 29.57
CA CYS A 178 28.27 -9.07 30.89
C CYS A 178 26.85 -9.65 30.97
N CYS A 179 25.89 -9.11 30.21
CA CYS A 179 24.53 -9.64 30.08
C CYS A 179 24.39 -10.78 29.06
N GLY A 180 25.48 -11.24 28.42
CA GLY A 180 25.46 -12.32 27.44
C GLY A 180 24.77 -12.01 26.10
N VAL A 181 24.47 -10.73 25.81
CA VAL A 181 23.72 -10.33 24.59
C VAL A 181 24.45 -10.75 23.33
N PHE A 182 25.77 -10.60 23.30
CA PHE A 182 26.59 -11.04 22.15
C PHE A 182 26.54 -12.55 21.92
N GLU A 183 26.37 -13.36 22.97
CA GLU A 183 26.26 -14.81 22.85
C GLU A 183 24.89 -15.23 22.31
N VAL A 184 23.81 -14.61 22.78
CA VAL A 184 22.46 -14.76 22.18
C VAL A 184 22.47 -14.34 20.71
N VAL A 185 23.16 -13.25 20.36
CA VAL A 185 23.33 -12.80 18.97
C VAL A 185 24.21 -13.76 18.16
N ARG A 186 25.27 -14.34 18.74
CA ARG A 186 26.13 -15.36 18.10
C ARG A 186 25.31 -16.59 17.71
N ILE A 187 24.58 -17.16 18.67
CA ILE A 187 23.70 -18.31 18.50
C ILE A 187 22.61 -17.98 17.46
N SER A 188 22.00 -16.80 17.53
CA SER A 188 21.00 -16.32 16.56
C SER A 188 21.56 -16.22 15.14
N ARG A 189 22.82 -15.77 14.97
CA ARG A 189 23.50 -15.66 13.66
C ARG A 189 23.96 -17.00 13.07
N THR A 190 24.26 -18.00 13.91
CA THR A 190 24.50 -19.38 13.47
C THR A 190 23.20 -20.13 13.15
N CYS A 191 22.09 -19.70 13.73
CA CYS A 191 20.73 -20.09 13.36
C CYS A 191 20.26 -19.36 12.09
N TYR A 192 18.94 -19.34 11.89
CA TYR A 192 18.25 -18.53 10.90
C TYR A 192 17.61 -17.31 11.59
N PRO A 193 18.31 -16.16 11.68
CA PRO A 193 17.83 -14.98 12.41
C PRO A 193 16.69 -14.28 11.66
N THR A 194 16.70 -14.29 10.32
CA THR A 194 15.66 -13.67 9.50
C THR A 194 14.57 -14.70 9.18
N ARG A 195 13.33 -14.41 9.61
CA ARG A 195 12.17 -15.32 9.49
C ARG A 195 11.02 -14.54 8.87
N ILE A 196 10.54 -14.97 7.70
CA ILE A 196 9.55 -14.23 6.87
C ILE A 196 8.44 -15.21 6.47
N THR A 197 7.16 -14.82 6.50
CA THR A 197 6.09 -15.71 6.01
C THR A 197 6.19 -15.89 4.49
N HIS A 198 5.73 -17.02 3.96
CA HIS A 198 5.74 -17.26 2.51
C HIS A 198 4.99 -16.17 1.73
N GLN A 199 3.90 -15.64 2.30
CA GLN A 199 3.18 -14.49 1.77
C GLN A 199 4.01 -13.21 1.79
N GLN A 200 4.53 -12.79 2.94
CA GLN A 200 5.33 -11.57 3.05
C GLN A 200 6.57 -11.60 2.14
N PHE A 201 7.14 -12.79 1.94
CA PHE A 201 8.23 -12.99 1.00
C PHE A 201 7.76 -12.92 -0.46
N ALA A 202 6.65 -13.59 -0.81
CA ALA A 202 6.03 -13.52 -2.12
C ALA A 202 5.65 -12.07 -2.47
N GLU A 203 4.83 -11.37 -1.69
CA GLU A 203 4.45 -9.97 -1.94
C GLU A 203 5.67 -9.05 -2.13
N ARG A 204 6.73 -9.27 -1.36
CA ARG A 204 7.95 -8.45 -1.37
C ARG A 204 8.86 -8.68 -2.58
N TYR A 205 8.80 -9.86 -3.24
CA TYR A 205 9.74 -10.29 -4.28
C TYR A 205 9.12 -10.96 -5.54
N ARG A 206 7.82 -11.28 -5.59
CA ARG A 206 7.10 -11.97 -6.70
C ARG A 206 7.25 -11.29 -8.06
N PHE A 207 7.43 -9.97 -8.08
CA PHE A 207 7.70 -9.21 -9.30
C PHE A 207 9.09 -9.46 -9.90
N LEU A 208 10.01 -10.10 -9.17
CA LEU A 208 11.31 -10.54 -9.70
C LEU A 208 11.17 -11.81 -10.57
N LEU A 209 10.01 -12.49 -10.56
CA LEU A 209 9.70 -13.63 -11.42
C LEU A 209 9.02 -13.18 -12.73
N LEU A 210 9.02 -14.06 -13.74
CA LEU A 210 8.20 -13.85 -14.93
C LEU A 210 6.71 -14.07 -14.58
N ARG A 211 5.82 -13.31 -15.27
CA ARG A 211 4.40 -13.23 -14.90
C ARG A 211 3.62 -14.55 -15.01
N SER A 212 4.14 -15.54 -15.72
CA SER A 212 3.60 -16.92 -15.79
C SER A 212 3.84 -17.73 -14.52
N ILE A 213 4.98 -17.55 -13.84
CA ILE A 213 5.30 -18.23 -12.58
C ILE A 213 4.64 -17.48 -11.41
N ALA A 214 4.46 -16.17 -11.56
CA ALA A 214 3.91 -15.32 -10.53
C ALA A 214 2.51 -15.77 -10.05
N SER A 215 1.64 -16.33 -10.87
CA SER A 215 0.26 -16.69 -10.48
C SER A 215 0.13 -17.88 -9.50
N GLN A 216 1.24 -18.51 -9.13
CA GLN A 216 1.28 -19.59 -8.13
C GLN A 216 0.96 -19.10 -6.71
N ASP A 217 0.81 -20.06 -5.80
CA ASP A 217 0.64 -19.84 -4.36
C ASP A 217 1.90 -19.21 -3.70
N PRO A 218 1.80 -18.66 -2.47
CA PRO A 218 2.92 -17.99 -1.83
C PRO A 218 4.16 -18.85 -1.55
N LEU A 219 4.00 -20.16 -1.31
CA LEU A 219 5.11 -21.08 -1.06
C LEU A 219 5.83 -21.41 -2.37
N SER A 220 5.10 -21.74 -3.43
CA SER A 220 5.69 -21.99 -4.76
C SER A 220 6.37 -20.74 -5.33
N VAL A 221 5.77 -19.56 -5.17
CA VAL A 221 6.41 -18.28 -5.53
C VAL A 221 7.68 -18.04 -4.70
N SER A 222 7.65 -18.36 -3.41
CA SER A 222 8.83 -18.26 -2.53
C SER A 222 9.97 -19.16 -3.01
N ILE A 223 9.68 -20.44 -3.29
CA ILE A 223 10.66 -21.41 -3.81
C ILE A 223 11.22 -20.96 -5.17
N ALA A 224 10.37 -20.50 -6.09
CA ALA A 224 10.80 -20.02 -7.40
C ALA A 224 11.71 -18.78 -7.33
N VAL A 225 11.50 -17.87 -6.37
CA VAL A 225 12.43 -16.75 -6.12
C VAL A 225 13.77 -17.26 -5.59
N LEU A 226 13.77 -18.17 -4.61
CA LEU A 226 15.00 -18.75 -4.04
C LEU A 226 15.86 -19.44 -5.11
N GLN A 227 15.21 -20.25 -5.97
CA GLN A 227 15.83 -20.92 -7.11
C GLN A 227 16.35 -19.91 -8.15
N LYS A 228 15.54 -18.91 -8.55
CA LYS A 228 15.96 -17.92 -9.55
C LYS A 228 17.22 -17.13 -9.15
N PHE A 229 17.41 -16.90 -7.85
CA PHE A 229 18.59 -16.20 -7.32
C PHE A 229 19.71 -17.14 -6.84
N ASN A 230 19.62 -18.45 -7.11
CA ASN A 230 20.62 -19.47 -6.77
C ASN A 230 21.11 -19.39 -5.32
N ILE A 231 20.20 -19.10 -4.38
CA ILE A 231 20.55 -19.07 -2.96
C ILE A 231 20.86 -20.51 -2.50
N PRO A 232 22.01 -20.81 -1.87
CA PRO A 232 22.36 -22.18 -1.50
C PRO A 232 21.36 -22.79 -0.49
N PRO A 233 20.94 -24.07 -0.62
CA PRO A 233 20.03 -24.73 0.32
C PRO A 233 20.51 -24.79 1.79
N GLU A 234 21.81 -24.62 2.04
CA GLU A 234 22.38 -24.51 3.39
C GLU A 234 22.08 -23.16 4.07
N MET A 235 21.79 -22.15 3.26
CA MET A 235 21.67 -20.75 3.67
C MET A 235 20.22 -20.33 3.93
N TYR A 236 19.25 -21.19 3.61
CA TYR A 236 17.84 -21.02 3.96
C TYR A 236 17.20 -22.35 4.38
N GLN A 237 16.02 -22.29 5.01
CA GLN A 237 15.15 -23.45 5.25
C GLN A 237 13.69 -23.07 4.99
N VAL A 238 12.91 -24.03 4.52
CA VAL A 238 11.49 -23.87 4.17
C VAL A 238 10.64 -24.57 5.24
N GLY A 239 10.13 -23.81 6.20
CA GLY A 239 9.15 -24.32 7.16
C GLY A 239 7.72 -24.19 6.61
N TYR A 240 6.75 -24.85 7.23
CA TYR A 240 5.35 -24.89 6.77
C TYR A 240 4.73 -23.51 6.48
N THR A 241 5.02 -22.49 7.29
CA THR A 241 4.43 -21.13 7.16
C THR A 241 5.45 -20.03 6.88
N LYS A 242 6.75 -20.31 7.00
CA LYS A 242 7.84 -19.32 7.00
C LYS A 242 9.09 -19.83 6.31
N LEU A 243 9.75 -18.93 5.58
CA LEU A 243 11.14 -19.06 5.22
C LEU A 243 12.04 -18.62 6.37
N PHE A 244 13.15 -19.32 6.52
CA PHE A 244 14.18 -19.10 7.51
C PHE A 244 15.49 -18.84 6.77
N PHE A 245 16.13 -17.69 6.97
CA PHE A 245 17.38 -17.31 6.27
C PHE A 245 18.54 -17.13 7.24
N ARG A 246 19.72 -17.60 6.85
CA ARG A 246 20.99 -17.19 7.47
C ARG A 246 21.28 -15.72 7.19
N THR A 247 22.15 -15.14 8.02
CA THR A 247 22.58 -13.74 7.92
C THR A 247 23.02 -13.36 6.49
N GLY A 248 22.58 -12.20 6.00
CA GLY A 248 23.04 -11.61 4.72
C GLY A 248 22.24 -11.99 3.47
N GLN A 249 21.62 -13.17 3.41
CA GLN A 249 21.00 -13.69 2.16
C GLN A 249 19.90 -12.79 1.58
N VAL A 250 19.08 -12.20 2.44
CA VAL A 250 17.98 -11.31 2.04
C VAL A 250 18.49 -9.99 1.43
N ALA A 251 19.74 -9.59 1.72
CA ALA A 251 20.33 -8.38 1.15
C ALA A 251 20.57 -8.49 -0.37
N ALA A 252 20.83 -9.69 -0.90
CA ALA A 252 20.95 -9.92 -2.34
C ALA A 252 19.60 -9.71 -3.05
N LEU A 253 18.51 -10.23 -2.48
CA LEU A 253 17.14 -10.05 -2.98
C LEU A 253 16.70 -8.57 -2.94
N GLU A 254 17.04 -7.86 -1.86
CA GLU A 254 16.81 -6.39 -1.75
C GLU A 254 17.67 -5.58 -2.73
N ASN A 255 18.87 -6.05 -3.09
CA ASN A 255 19.65 -5.42 -4.16
C ASN A 255 18.99 -5.64 -5.53
N ALA A 256 18.61 -6.87 -5.85
CA ALA A 256 17.89 -7.19 -7.10
C ALA A 256 16.57 -6.41 -7.23
N LYS A 257 15.82 -6.28 -6.13
CA LYS A 257 14.64 -5.43 -6.03
C LYS A 257 14.91 -3.97 -6.38
N ARG A 258 15.97 -3.37 -5.81
CA ARG A 258 16.36 -1.98 -6.12
C ARG A 258 16.77 -1.83 -7.58
N GLN A 259 17.54 -2.75 -8.14
CA GLN A 259 17.91 -2.72 -9.56
C GLN A 259 16.69 -2.83 -10.48
N MET A 260 15.70 -3.68 -10.18
CA MET A 260 14.49 -3.76 -10.99
C MET A 260 13.63 -2.49 -10.89
N LEU A 261 13.59 -1.84 -9.73
CA LEU A 261 12.91 -0.55 -9.55
C LEU A 261 13.58 0.60 -10.31
N LEU A 262 14.90 0.58 -10.49
CA LEU A 262 15.60 1.51 -11.40
C LEU A 262 15.16 1.32 -12.87
N GLY A 263 14.72 0.12 -13.25
CA GLY A 263 14.09 -0.15 -14.56
C GLY A 263 12.86 0.71 -14.85
N THR A 264 12.15 1.19 -13.83
CA THR A 264 11.04 2.14 -13.97
C THR A 264 11.48 3.46 -14.62
N LEU A 265 12.73 3.89 -14.40
CA LEU A 265 13.29 5.08 -15.06
C LEU A 265 13.35 4.91 -16.58
N HIS A 266 13.63 3.70 -17.09
CA HIS A 266 13.61 3.43 -18.53
C HIS A 266 12.19 3.54 -19.11
N ILE A 267 11.18 3.07 -18.38
CA ILE A 267 9.77 3.24 -18.78
C ILE A 267 9.41 4.74 -18.82
N GLN A 268 9.85 5.51 -17.83
CA GLN A 268 9.60 6.96 -17.77
C GLN A 268 10.31 7.73 -18.91
N THR A 269 11.56 7.42 -19.25
CA THR A 269 12.27 8.09 -20.36
C THR A 269 11.65 7.76 -21.70
N GLN A 270 11.28 6.49 -21.96
CA GLN A 270 10.58 6.10 -23.18
C GLN A 270 9.19 6.77 -23.29
N PHE A 271 8.43 6.83 -22.20
CA PHE A 271 7.13 7.51 -22.16
C PHE A 271 7.26 9.01 -22.43
N ARG A 272 8.18 9.71 -21.75
CA ARG A 272 8.47 11.13 -21.99
C ARG A 272 8.87 11.37 -23.45
N GLY A 273 9.78 10.56 -23.99
CA GLY A 273 10.19 10.65 -25.40
C GLY A 273 9.05 10.37 -26.38
N LEU A 274 8.15 9.42 -26.11
CA LEU A 274 6.95 9.17 -26.92
C LEU A 274 5.98 10.36 -26.87
N HIS A 275 5.74 10.93 -25.68
CA HIS A 275 4.88 12.09 -25.49
C HIS A 275 5.40 13.30 -26.27
N SER A 276 6.68 13.64 -26.12
CA SER A 276 7.32 14.75 -26.85
C SER A 276 7.28 14.55 -28.36
N ARG A 277 7.55 13.33 -28.86
CA ARG A 277 7.45 13.01 -30.29
C ARG A 277 6.02 13.15 -30.83
N ARG A 278 4.99 12.73 -30.08
CA ARG A 278 3.57 12.98 -30.42
C ARG A 278 3.16 14.46 -30.32
N GLY A 279 3.81 15.25 -29.45
CA GLY A 279 3.67 16.71 -29.43
C GLY A 279 4.21 17.35 -30.71
N TYR A 280 5.47 17.07 -31.03
CA TYR A 280 6.14 17.59 -32.23
C TYR A 280 5.42 17.20 -33.53
N GLN A 281 4.96 15.95 -33.67
CA GLN A 281 4.20 15.52 -34.85
C GLN A 281 2.89 16.30 -35.04
N ARG A 282 2.15 16.60 -33.96
CA ARG A 282 0.94 17.44 -34.01
C ARG A 282 1.27 18.87 -34.45
N LEU A 283 2.30 19.49 -33.86
CA LEU A 283 2.75 20.84 -34.23
C LEU A 283 3.21 20.90 -35.69
N LYS A 284 4.01 19.93 -36.16
CA LYS A 284 4.46 19.84 -37.55
C LYS A 284 3.28 19.72 -38.52
N LYS A 285 2.28 18.88 -38.22
CA LYS A 285 1.08 18.75 -39.06
C LYS A 285 0.26 20.05 -39.08
N GLY A 286 0.11 20.72 -37.94
CA GLY A 286 -0.54 22.04 -37.86
C GLY A 286 0.17 23.10 -38.71
N ALA A 287 1.49 23.20 -38.59
CA ALA A 287 2.30 24.12 -39.39
C ALA A 287 2.23 23.82 -40.90
N MET A 288 2.28 22.54 -41.31
CA MET A 288 2.13 22.14 -42.71
C MET A 288 0.75 22.48 -43.27
N ASN A 289 -0.33 22.31 -42.48
CA ASN A 289 -1.69 22.68 -42.87
C ASN A 289 -1.85 24.21 -43.02
N LEU A 290 -1.28 25.00 -42.11
CA LEU A 290 -1.31 26.45 -42.21
C LEU A 290 -0.50 26.94 -43.44
N GLN A 291 0.67 26.35 -43.68
CA GLN A 291 1.49 26.65 -44.86
C GLN A 291 0.78 26.28 -46.18
N SER A 292 0.06 25.16 -46.24
CA SER A 292 -0.69 24.78 -47.45
C SER A 292 -1.88 25.72 -47.70
N PHE A 293 -2.59 26.15 -46.65
CA PHE A 293 -3.67 27.14 -46.77
C PHE A 293 -3.15 28.49 -47.29
N ILE A 294 -2.08 29.04 -46.68
CA ILE A 294 -1.46 30.32 -47.11
C ILE A 294 -0.95 30.24 -48.55
N ARG A 295 -0.31 29.13 -48.94
CA ARG A 295 0.15 28.91 -50.33
C ARG A 295 -1.02 28.83 -51.31
N GLY A 296 -2.09 28.13 -50.94
CA GLY A 296 -3.30 28.03 -51.75
C GLY A 296 -3.97 29.39 -51.95
N GLU A 297 -4.13 30.18 -50.89
CA GLU A 297 -4.78 31.48 -50.96
C GLU A 297 -3.97 32.51 -51.77
N ARG A 298 -2.64 32.53 -51.61
CA ARG A 298 -1.77 33.36 -52.45
C ARG A 298 -1.94 33.05 -53.95
N THR A 299 -2.11 31.78 -54.30
CA THR A 299 -2.36 31.35 -55.69
C THR A 299 -3.76 31.75 -56.18
N ARG A 300 -4.81 31.65 -55.34
CA ARG A 300 -6.17 32.13 -55.68
C ARG A 300 -6.17 33.64 -55.96
N ILE A 301 -5.59 34.43 -55.07
CA ILE A 301 -5.48 35.89 -55.21
C ILE A 301 -4.68 36.25 -56.47
N HIS A 302 -3.60 35.54 -56.78
CA HIS A 302 -2.84 35.75 -58.02
C HIS A 302 -3.66 35.43 -59.28
N PHE A 303 -4.38 34.30 -59.28
CA PHE A 303 -5.23 33.89 -60.41
C PHE A 303 -6.41 34.83 -60.65
N ASP A 304 -7.12 35.25 -59.60
CA ASP A 304 -8.22 36.22 -59.71
C ASP A 304 -7.72 37.57 -60.26
N ASN A 305 -6.58 38.07 -59.79
CA ASN A 305 -5.94 39.25 -60.37
C ASN A 305 -5.56 39.07 -61.85
N LEU A 306 -5.08 37.89 -62.24
CA LEU A 306 -4.75 37.58 -63.63
C LEU A 306 -6.01 37.53 -64.51
N VAL A 307 -7.09 36.91 -64.04
CA VAL A 307 -8.39 36.86 -64.74
C VAL A 307 -9.01 38.26 -64.85
N LYS A 308 -8.95 39.08 -63.80
CA LYS A 308 -9.40 40.48 -63.84
C LYS A 308 -8.62 41.30 -64.87
N ARG A 309 -7.29 41.19 -64.89
CA ARG A 309 -6.42 41.85 -65.89
C ARG A 309 -6.73 41.37 -67.32
N TRP A 310 -6.91 40.07 -67.53
CA TRP A 310 -7.24 39.50 -68.83
C TRP A 310 -8.61 39.97 -69.33
N ARG A 311 -9.65 39.95 -68.49
CA ARG A 311 -10.98 40.49 -68.82
C ARG A 311 -10.92 41.97 -69.20
N ALA A 312 -10.18 42.78 -68.44
CA ALA A 312 -9.98 44.19 -68.75
C ALA A 312 -9.25 44.40 -70.10
N ALA A 313 -8.18 43.64 -70.37
CA ALA A 313 -7.47 43.70 -71.63
C ALA A 313 -8.35 43.31 -72.83
N VAL A 314 -9.14 42.23 -72.72
CA VAL A 314 -10.09 41.79 -73.76
C VAL A 314 -11.17 42.84 -74.01
N LEU A 315 -11.70 43.48 -72.95
CA LEU A 315 -12.66 44.58 -73.11
C LEU A 315 -12.04 45.78 -73.82
N ILE A 316 -10.86 46.25 -73.39
CA ILE A 316 -10.15 47.36 -74.05
C ILE A 316 -9.88 47.04 -75.52
N GLN A 317 -9.35 45.85 -75.83
CA GLN A 317 -9.12 45.41 -77.21
C GLN A 317 -10.41 45.35 -78.04
N LYS A 318 -11.53 44.87 -77.48
CA LYS A 318 -12.85 44.85 -78.13
C LYS A 318 -13.34 46.26 -78.46
N HIS A 319 -13.25 47.20 -77.51
CA HIS A 319 -13.68 48.59 -77.72
C HIS A 319 -12.79 49.33 -78.71
N THR A 320 -11.46 49.18 -78.63
CA THR A 320 -10.51 49.78 -79.58
C THR A 320 -10.68 49.23 -81.00
N ARG A 321 -10.82 47.91 -81.18
CA ARG A 321 -11.10 47.29 -82.49
C ARG A 321 -12.42 47.78 -83.10
N ARG A 322 -13.49 47.88 -82.29
CA ARG A 322 -14.76 48.49 -82.72
C ARG A 322 -14.57 49.93 -83.18
N ARG A 323 -13.84 50.76 -82.42
CA ARG A 323 -13.61 52.18 -82.75
C ARG A 323 -12.80 52.34 -84.04
N LEU A 324 -11.74 51.55 -84.22
CA LEU A 324 -10.93 51.57 -85.44
C LEU A 324 -11.77 51.19 -86.68
N ALA A 325 -12.54 50.10 -86.61
CA ALA A 325 -13.42 49.69 -87.71
C ALA A 325 -14.52 50.73 -88.02
N ALA A 326 -15.11 51.34 -87.00
CA ALA A 326 -16.12 52.39 -87.16
C ALA A 326 -15.54 53.66 -87.78
N ASN A 327 -14.33 54.07 -87.38
CA ASN A 327 -13.62 55.18 -88.01
C ASN A 327 -13.35 54.88 -89.49
N MET A 328 -12.72 53.74 -89.82
CA MET A 328 -12.42 53.36 -91.20
C MET A 328 -13.67 53.31 -92.10
N PHE A 329 -14.80 52.82 -91.57
CA PHE A 329 -16.06 52.83 -92.30
C PHE A 329 -16.61 54.24 -92.51
N ASN A 330 -16.55 55.11 -91.50
CA ASN A 330 -16.96 56.51 -91.62
C ASN A 330 -16.06 57.29 -92.59
N ASP A 331 -14.75 57.03 -92.61
CA ASP A 331 -13.82 57.67 -93.54
C ASP A 331 -14.12 57.24 -94.99
N GLN A 332 -14.35 55.94 -95.23
CA GLN A 332 -14.84 55.43 -96.51
C GLN A 332 -16.19 56.04 -96.90
N LEU A 333 -17.14 56.14 -95.97
CA LEU A 333 -18.45 56.74 -96.20
C LEU A 333 -18.34 58.23 -96.54
N ASN A 334 -17.46 58.97 -95.86
CA ASN A 334 -17.17 60.38 -96.16
C ASN A 334 -16.58 60.55 -97.56
N HIS A 335 -15.63 59.70 -97.96
CA HIS A 335 -15.10 59.70 -99.34
C HIS A 335 -16.18 59.36 -100.39
N VAL A 336 -17.07 58.41 -100.10
CA VAL A 336 -18.20 58.07 -100.99
C VAL A 336 -19.22 59.22 -101.05
N ILE A 337 -19.55 59.88 -99.94
CA ILE A 337 -20.44 61.04 -99.90
C ILE A 337 -19.84 62.22 -100.69
N LEU A 338 -18.53 62.47 -100.55
CA LEU A 338 -17.81 63.49 -101.31
C LEU A 338 -17.82 63.19 -102.82
N LEU A 339 -17.55 61.93 -103.21
CA LEU A 339 -17.63 61.51 -104.60
C LEU A 339 -19.06 61.65 -105.16
N GLN A 340 -20.08 61.28 -104.36
CA GLN A 340 -21.49 61.47 -104.71
C GLN A 340 -21.88 62.95 -104.80
N SER A 341 -21.38 63.85 -103.95
CA SER A 341 -21.70 65.28 -104.01
C SER A 341 -21.03 65.95 -105.20
N VAL A 342 -19.78 65.60 -105.51
CA VAL A 342 -19.09 66.03 -106.74
C VAL A 342 -19.83 65.53 -107.98
N THR A 343 -20.25 64.26 -108.01
CA THR A 343 -20.99 63.65 -109.12
C THR A 343 -22.38 64.28 -109.28
N ARG A 344 -23.14 64.47 -108.21
CA ARG A 344 -24.44 65.18 -108.23
C ARG A 344 -24.27 66.62 -108.70
N GLY A 345 -23.24 67.32 -108.24
CA GLY A 345 -22.91 68.68 -108.69
C GLY A 345 -22.53 68.75 -110.17
N PHE A 346 -21.77 67.77 -110.68
CA PHE A 346 -21.46 67.64 -112.09
C PHE A 346 -22.70 67.34 -112.93
N LEU A 347 -23.56 66.40 -112.50
CA LEU A 347 -24.82 66.09 -113.17
C LEU A 347 -25.80 67.27 -113.15
N ALA A 348 -25.86 68.03 -112.04
CA ALA A 348 -26.67 69.25 -111.95
C ALA A 348 -26.15 70.34 -112.90
N ARG A 349 -24.83 70.57 -112.97
CA ARG A 349 -24.22 71.49 -113.94
C ARG A 349 -24.41 71.03 -115.39
N ARG A 350 -24.30 69.72 -115.67
CA ARG A 350 -24.60 69.13 -116.99
C ARG A 350 -26.08 69.28 -117.35
N LYS A 351 -27.01 69.10 -116.40
CA LYS A 351 -28.45 69.28 -116.63
C LYS A 351 -28.80 70.76 -116.79
N TYR A 352 -28.17 71.67 -116.05
CA TYR A 352 -28.31 73.12 -116.27
C TYR A 352 -27.80 73.51 -117.66
N LYS A 353 -26.62 73.04 -118.06
CA LYS A 353 -26.09 73.28 -119.42
C LYS A 353 -26.99 72.67 -120.49
N CYS A 354 -27.52 71.46 -120.28
CA CYS A 354 -28.52 70.85 -121.16
C CYS A 354 -29.83 71.65 -121.23
N LEU A 355 -30.28 72.26 -120.12
CA LEU A 355 -31.45 73.13 -120.07
C LEU A 355 -31.20 74.52 -120.67
N GLN A 356 -29.95 74.99 -120.66
CA GLN A 356 -29.51 76.20 -121.35
C GLN A 356 -29.46 75.96 -122.86
N ASN A 357 -28.78 74.89 -123.30
CA ASN A 357 -28.85 74.38 -124.67
C ASN A 357 -30.31 74.13 -125.10
N GLU A 358 -31.19 73.59 -124.24
CA GLU A 358 -32.62 73.45 -124.55
C GLU A 358 -33.37 74.78 -124.59
N LYS A 359 -32.93 75.85 -123.91
CA LYS A 359 -33.51 77.20 -124.10
C LYS A 359 -33.08 77.77 -125.45
N GLU A 360 -31.81 77.60 -125.80
CA GLU A 360 -31.24 77.94 -127.10
C GLU A 360 -31.92 77.13 -128.24
N SER A 361 -32.25 75.86 -128.02
CA SER A 361 -33.01 75.02 -128.96
C SER A 361 -34.53 75.20 -128.91
N LYS A 362 -35.14 75.71 -127.83
CA LYS A 362 -36.59 76.03 -127.78
C LYS A 362 -36.94 77.37 -128.41
N ALA A 363 -35.95 78.12 -128.89
CA ALA A 363 -36.12 79.10 -129.95
C ALA A 363 -36.34 78.46 -131.34
N SER A 364 -36.19 77.14 -131.47
CA SER A 364 -36.24 76.39 -132.73
C SER A 364 -37.07 75.10 -132.61
N HIS A 365 -38.41 75.26 -132.58
CA HIS A 365 -39.45 74.25 -132.86
C HIS A 365 -39.17 72.77 -132.48
N SER A 366 -39.75 72.23 -131.39
CA SER A 366 -41.12 71.68 -131.34
C SER A 366 -41.44 70.63 -132.42
N ILE A 367 -41.66 69.34 -132.05
CA ILE A 367 -42.68 68.42 -132.63
C ILE A 367 -42.65 67.00 -131.98
N VAL A 368 -43.85 66.43 -131.79
CA VAL A 368 -44.24 65.00 -131.60
C VAL A 368 -43.78 64.16 -130.39
N GLN A 369 -44.81 63.60 -129.73
CA GLN A 369 -44.89 62.58 -128.68
C GLN A 369 -44.38 61.18 -129.08
N GLY A 370 -44.08 60.28 -128.11
CA GLY A 370 -43.63 58.91 -128.41
C GLY A 370 -43.66 57.85 -127.27
N ASN A 371 -44.84 57.53 -126.74
CA ASN A 371 -45.25 56.25 -126.10
C ASN A 371 -44.44 55.50 -124.99
N THR A 372 -44.98 55.53 -123.76
CA THR A 372 -45.84 54.46 -123.14
C THR A 372 -45.34 53.01 -122.88
N ARG A 373 -45.43 52.56 -121.59
CA ARG A 373 -45.50 51.15 -121.03
C ARG A 373 -44.22 50.29 -121.16
N LYS A 374 -43.98 49.15 -120.45
CA LYS A 374 -44.64 48.27 -119.41
C LYS A 374 -43.49 47.48 -118.69
N ASN A 375 -43.54 46.72 -117.58
CA ASN A 375 -44.48 46.27 -116.51
C ASN A 375 -43.85 46.64 -115.12
N ASN A 376 -44.29 46.36 -113.88
CA ASN A 376 -45.30 45.49 -113.21
C ASN A 376 -44.98 44.00 -112.91
N SER A 377 -44.40 43.70 -111.73
CA SER A 377 -44.75 42.50 -110.92
C SER A 377 -44.52 42.75 -109.40
N GLU A 378 -45.45 42.28 -108.55
CA GLU A 378 -45.50 42.50 -107.09
C GLU A 378 -45.64 41.18 -106.31
N SER A 379 -45.22 41.17 -105.04
CA SER A 379 -45.94 40.61 -103.86
C SER A 379 -45.06 40.92 -102.61
N ARG A 380 -45.50 41.45 -101.45
CA ARG A 380 -46.61 41.12 -100.53
C ARG A 380 -46.50 39.65 -100.06
N ILE A 381 -46.61 39.30 -98.78
CA ILE A 381 -47.65 39.64 -97.79
C ILE A 381 -47.02 39.90 -96.39
N CYS A 382 -47.76 40.60 -95.51
CA CYS A 382 -47.38 40.84 -94.11
C CYS A 382 -48.14 39.89 -93.16
N HIS A 383 -47.55 39.52 -92.03
CA HIS A 383 -48.31 39.23 -90.78
C HIS A 383 -47.45 39.43 -89.51
N GLU A 384 -48.11 39.43 -88.36
CA GLU A 384 -47.64 40.10 -87.15
C GLU A 384 -47.29 39.18 -85.97
N MET A 385 -46.59 39.80 -85.01
CA MET A 385 -46.69 39.59 -83.55
C MET A 385 -46.13 38.34 -82.86
N ASN A 386 -45.74 38.62 -81.60
CA ASN A 386 -45.48 37.72 -80.47
C ASN A 386 -44.26 36.79 -80.59
N GLY A 387 -43.57 36.62 -79.45
CA GLY A 387 -42.38 35.79 -79.34
C GLY A 387 -42.37 34.99 -78.04
N HIS A 388 -41.45 34.01 -77.96
CA HIS A 388 -41.17 33.29 -76.73
C HIS A 388 -39.67 32.94 -76.65
N TYR A 389 -39.18 32.66 -75.44
CA TYR A 389 -37.81 32.21 -75.19
C TYR A 389 -37.62 30.74 -75.57
N PRO A 390 -36.35 30.29 -75.63
CA PRO A 390 -35.97 29.10 -74.88
C PRO A 390 -34.75 29.39 -73.99
N HIS A 391 -34.94 29.38 -72.67
CA HIS A 391 -33.87 29.54 -71.66
C HIS A 391 -33.78 28.30 -70.73
N GLU A 392 -34.00 27.14 -71.32
CA GLU A 392 -34.35 25.89 -70.64
C GLU A 392 -33.19 25.02 -70.12
N PRO A 393 -31.99 24.94 -70.75
CA PRO A 393 -30.97 23.95 -70.36
C PRO A 393 -30.15 24.30 -69.11
N VAL A 394 -30.26 25.53 -68.58
CA VAL A 394 -29.46 25.98 -67.42
C VAL A 394 -30.21 25.82 -66.09
N ILE A 395 -31.54 25.95 -66.11
CA ILE A 395 -32.38 25.88 -64.91
C ILE A 395 -32.43 24.42 -64.40
N THR A 396 -32.51 23.46 -65.31
CA THR A 396 -32.58 22.02 -65.03
C THR A 396 -31.30 21.47 -64.40
N GLU A 397 -30.10 21.92 -64.81
CA GLU A 397 -28.85 21.48 -64.16
C GLU A 397 -28.75 21.99 -62.71
N LEU A 398 -29.17 23.24 -62.46
CA LEU A 398 -29.16 23.83 -61.12
C LEU A 398 -30.15 23.12 -60.19
N GLN A 399 -31.37 22.83 -60.66
CA GLN A 399 -32.35 21.99 -59.95
C GLN A 399 -31.80 20.59 -59.64
N GLY A 400 -31.08 19.97 -60.59
CA GLY A 400 -30.41 18.67 -60.42
C GLY A 400 -29.24 18.66 -59.42
N ARG A 401 -28.69 19.83 -59.06
CA ARG A 401 -27.70 19.98 -57.97
C ARG A 401 -28.36 20.25 -56.62
N ILE A 402 -29.43 21.06 -56.59
CA ILE A 402 -30.20 21.38 -55.38
C ILE A 402 -30.80 20.11 -54.78
N THR A 403 -31.54 19.33 -55.58
CA THR A 403 -32.18 18.07 -55.13
C THR A 403 -31.19 17.04 -54.57
N LYS A 404 -29.96 16.98 -55.09
CA LYS A 404 -28.89 16.12 -54.55
C LYS A 404 -28.35 16.63 -53.20
N ALA A 405 -28.26 17.94 -53.01
CA ALA A 405 -27.88 18.52 -51.72
C ALA A 405 -28.98 18.31 -50.66
N GLU A 406 -30.24 18.48 -51.04
CA GLU A 406 -31.42 18.23 -50.18
C GLU A 406 -31.51 16.76 -49.74
N ALA A 407 -31.27 15.81 -50.66
CA ALA A 407 -31.23 14.39 -50.34
C ALA A 407 -30.11 14.04 -49.33
N ALA A 408 -28.91 14.60 -49.54
CA ALA A 408 -27.78 14.41 -48.62
C ALA A 408 -28.02 15.03 -47.23
N LEU A 409 -28.71 16.18 -47.18
CA LEU A 409 -29.07 16.85 -45.93
C LEU A 409 -30.15 16.08 -45.15
N ARG A 410 -31.16 15.54 -45.84
CA ARG A 410 -32.22 14.71 -45.26
C ARG A 410 -31.66 13.49 -44.52
N GLY A 411 -30.73 12.75 -45.14
CA GLY A 411 -30.07 11.60 -44.49
C GLY A 411 -29.25 11.98 -43.26
N LYS A 412 -28.73 13.22 -43.17
CA LYS A 412 -28.03 13.71 -41.97
C LYS A 412 -28.96 14.24 -40.88
N GLU A 413 -30.19 14.59 -41.21
CA GLU A 413 -31.24 14.83 -40.21
C GLU A 413 -31.75 13.50 -39.64
N GLU A 414 -31.94 12.48 -40.48
CA GLU A 414 -32.31 11.12 -40.06
C GLU A 414 -31.26 10.50 -39.11
N GLU A 415 -29.96 10.59 -39.43
CA GLU A 415 -28.88 10.21 -38.51
C GLU A 415 -28.94 10.99 -37.18
N ASN A 416 -29.27 12.29 -37.21
CA ASN A 416 -29.41 13.10 -36.00
C ASN A 416 -30.59 12.65 -35.12
N VAL A 417 -31.74 12.34 -35.72
CA VAL A 417 -32.91 11.84 -35.00
C VAL A 417 -32.60 10.51 -34.32
N MET A 418 -31.92 9.58 -35.01
CA MET A 418 -31.52 8.30 -34.43
C MET A 418 -30.54 8.46 -33.25
N LEU A 419 -29.58 9.38 -33.35
CA LEU A 419 -28.64 9.66 -32.25
C LEU A 419 -29.31 10.33 -31.04
N LYS A 420 -30.26 11.25 -31.27
CA LYS A 420 -31.09 11.86 -30.20
C LYS A 420 -31.92 10.79 -29.47
N GLN A 421 -32.58 9.88 -30.20
CA GLN A 421 -33.34 8.77 -29.61
C GLN A 421 -32.44 7.80 -28.80
N GLN A 422 -31.19 7.59 -29.20
CA GLN A 422 -30.24 6.81 -28.40
C GLN A 422 -29.88 7.52 -27.08
N LEU A 423 -29.62 8.84 -27.10
CA LEU A 423 -29.35 9.61 -25.89
C LEU A 423 -30.54 9.56 -24.91
N GLU A 424 -31.77 9.78 -25.39
CA GLU A 424 -32.99 9.66 -24.58
C GLU A 424 -33.20 8.25 -23.98
N GLN A 425 -32.68 7.19 -24.62
CA GLN A 425 -32.70 5.84 -24.04
C GLN A 425 -31.65 5.66 -22.95
N TYR A 426 -30.47 6.30 -23.07
CA TYR A 426 -29.45 6.27 -22.02
C TYR A 426 -29.87 7.10 -20.81
N GLU A 427 -30.44 8.29 -21.01
CA GLU A 427 -30.94 9.15 -19.93
C GLU A 427 -32.08 8.48 -19.15
N ARG A 428 -33.05 7.86 -19.82
CA ARG A 428 -34.12 7.09 -19.14
C ARG A 428 -33.56 5.94 -18.31
N LYS A 429 -32.59 5.17 -18.84
CA LYS A 429 -31.93 4.09 -18.10
C LYS A 429 -31.16 4.63 -16.89
N TRP A 430 -30.48 5.77 -17.02
CA TRP A 430 -29.79 6.44 -15.92
C TRP A 430 -30.76 6.83 -14.80
N SER A 431 -31.84 7.52 -15.13
CA SER A 431 -32.90 7.91 -14.18
C SER A 431 -33.55 6.71 -13.48
N GLU A 432 -33.73 5.58 -14.20
CA GLU A 432 -34.17 4.32 -13.58
C GLU A 432 -33.17 3.77 -12.56
N TYR A 433 -31.87 3.79 -12.85
CA TYR A 433 -30.85 3.34 -11.90
C TYR A 433 -30.75 4.25 -10.68
N GLU A 434 -30.83 5.57 -10.87
CA GLU A 434 -30.85 6.55 -9.79
C GLU A 434 -32.06 6.38 -8.86
N ALA A 435 -33.26 6.21 -9.42
CA ALA A 435 -34.48 5.94 -8.66
C ALA A 435 -34.39 4.60 -7.87
N LYS A 436 -33.85 3.55 -8.48
CA LYS A 436 -33.61 2.25 -7.81
C LYS A 436 -32.60 2.38 -6.67
N MET A 437 -31.51 3.14 -6.87
CA MET A 437 -30.50 3.39 -5.85
C MET A 437 -31.08 4.17 -4.65
N LYS A 438 -31.84 5.24 -4.92
CA LYS A 438 -32.49 6.06 -3.88
C LYS A 438 -33.52 5.25 -3.06
N CYS A 439 -34.34 4.43 -3.72
CA CYS A 439 -35.28 3.53 -3.05
C CYS A 439 -34.57 2.53 -2.13
N MET A 440 -33.44 1.95 -2.59
CA MET A 440 -32.62 1.04 -1.81
C MET A 440 -31.97 1.74 -0.59
N GLU A 441 -31.51 2.98 -0.76
CA GLU A 441 -30.93 3.78 0.31
C GLU A 441 -31.96 4.11 1.40
N GLU A 442 -33.18 4.49 1.02
CA GLU A 442 -34.28 4.71 1.97
C GLU A 442 -34.69 3.42 2.69
N ALA A 443 -34.73 2.28 1.99
CA ALA A 443 -35.00 0.99 2.62
C ALA A 443 -33.92 0.62 3.65
N TRP A 444 -32.64 0.88 3.34
CA TRP A 444 -31.53 0.67 4.28
C TRP A 444 -31.62 1.61 5.49
N LYS A 445 -31.96 2.89 5.27
CA LYS A 445 -32.23 3.87 6.34
C LYS A 445 -33.38 3.39 7.25
N ARG A 446 -34.51 2.94 6.68
CA ARG A 446 -35.66 2.41 7.44
C ARG A 446 -35.27 1.18 8.29
N GLN A 447 -34.48 0.25 7.74
CA GLN A 447 -33.97 -0.89 8.51
C GLN A 447 -32.98 -0.47 9.61
N LEU A 448 -32.10 0.48 9.35
CA LEU A 448 -31.14 0.98 10.36
C LEU A 448 -31.86 1.63 11.54
N SER A 449 -32.87 2.47 11.29
CA SER A 449 -33.70 3.08 12.34
C SER A 449 -34.48 2.03 13.15
N SER A 450 -35.02 1.00 12.48
CA SER A 450 -35.71 -0.12 13.14
C SER A 450 -34.76 -0.92 14.05
N LEU A 451 -33.55 -1.21 13.58
CA LEU A 451 -32.52 -1.89 14.38
C LEU A 451 -32.08 -1.03 15.56
N GLN A 452 -31.88 0.28 15.39
CA GLN A 452 -31.58 1.21 16.48
C GLN A 452 -32.71 1.23 17.53
N LEU A 453 -33.97 1.29 17.11
CA LEU A 453 -35.12 1.23 18.02
C LEU A 453 -35.16 -0.08 18.80
N SER A 454 -34.96 -1.23 18.13
CA SER A 454 -34.89 -2.55 18.80
C SER A 454 -33.74 -2.65 19.80
N LEU A 455 -32.60 -2.02 19.52
CA LEU A 455 -31.42 -1.99 20.39
C LEU A 455 -31.64 -1.09 21.61
N VAL A 456 -32.37 0.02 21.46
CA VAL A 456 -32.81 0.87 22.58
C VAL A 456 -33.80 0.12 23.47
N VAL A 457 -34.75 -0.63 22.90
CA VAL A 457 -35.68 -1.49 23.65
C VAL A 457 -34.91 -2.58 24.41
N ALA A 458 -34.00 -3.31 23.74
CA ALA A 458 -33.19 -4.35 24.36
C ALA A 458 -32.24 -3.82 25.47
N LYS A 459 -31.74 -2.58 25.33
CA LYS A 459 -30.99 -1.91 26.42
C LYS A 459 -31.89 -1.56 27.61
N LYS A 460 -33.14 -1.16 27.37
CA LYS A 460 -34.11 -0.88 28.46
C LYS A 460 -34.52 -2.16 29.20
N SER A 461 -34.67 -3.30 28.52
CA SER A 461 -34.92 -4.57 29.21
C SER A 461 -33.71 -5.04 30.02
N LEU A 462 -32.49 -5.01 29.46
CA LEU A 462 -31.28 -5.36 30.22
C LEU A 462 -31.10 -4.47 31.47
N ALA A 463 -31.39 -3.17 31.38
CA ALA A 463 -31.30 -2.27 32.53
C ALA A 463 -32.33 -2.59 33.63
N ALA A 464 -33.48 -3.18 33.29
CA ALA A 464 -34.47 -3.66 34.25
C ALA A 464 -34.04 -5.00 34.87
N ASP A 465 -33.53 -5.94 34.07
CA ASP A 465 -32.99 -7.23 34.54
C ASP A 465 -31.79 -7.03 35.48
N ASP A 466 -30.90 -6.09 35.17
CA ASP A 466 -29.77 -5.69 36.02
C ASP A 466 -30.22 -5.04 37.33
N ALA A 467 -31.32 -4.28 37.32
CA ALA A 467 -31.88 -3.68 38.53
C ALA A 467 -32.46 -4.76 39.46
N ALA A 468 -33.22 -5.71 38.90
CA ALA A 468 -33.72 -6.88 39.64
C ALA A 468 -32.56 -7.75 40.17
N THR A 469 -31.49 -7.93 39.38
CA THR A 469 -30.33 -8.76 39.76
C THR A 469 -29.49 -8.10 40.86
N ARG A 470 -29.35 -6.77 40.90
CA ARG A 470 -28.66 -6.07 42.00
C ARG A 470 -29.43 -6.11 43.32
N ALA A 471 -30.77 -6.16 43.29
CA ALA A 471 -31.58 -6.35 44.50
C ALA A 471 -31.40 -7.73 45.16
N ALA A 472 -30.82 -8.71 44.45
CA ALA A 472 -30.60 -10.07 44.93
C ALA A 472 -29.16 -10.33 45.45
N ARG A 473 -28.31 -9.31 45.57
CA ARG A 473 -26.89 -9.46 45.99
C ARG A 473 -26.41 -8.29 46.87
N THR A 474 -26.94 -8.22 48.08
CA THR A 474 -26.36 -7.43 49.18
C THR A 474 -26.28 -8.27 50.45
N ASP A 475 -25.08 -8.78 50.72
CA ASP A 475 -24.61 -9.13 52.07
C ASP A 475 -23.08 -9.19 52.06
N CYS A 476 -22.45 -8.94 53.22
CA CYS A 476 -21.00 -8.78 53.45
C CYS A 476 -20.34 -7.57 52.77
N THR A 477 -20.14 -6.52 53.58
CA THR A 477 -19.60 -5.18 53.26
C THR A 477 -18.07 -5.03 53.50
N PRO A 478 -17.42 -3.89 53.15
CA PRO A 478 -15.99 -3.81 52.79
C PRO A 478 -15.14 -3.01 53.84
N THR A 479 -14.03 -2.29 53.58
CA THR A 479 -13.66 -1.17 52.64
C THR A 479 -12.09 -1.06 52.70
N HIS A 480 -11.27 -0.37 51.88
CA HIS A 480 -11.28 0.70 50.84
C HIS A 480 -10.09 0.36 49.86
N ALA A 481 -9.69 1.05 48.78
CA ALA A 481 -9.98 2.32 48.06
C ALA A 481 -9.83 2.03 46.52
N GLN A 482 -9.99 2.86 45.48
CA GLN A 482 -9.84 4.31 45.18
C GLN A 482 -8.38 4.84 45.22
N TYR A 483 -7.87 5.67 44.30
CA TYR A 483 -8.38 6.35 43.08
C TYR A 483 -7.14 6.86 42.26
N ASP A 484 -7.12 7.17 40.95
CA ASP A 484 -7.91 6.76 39.76
C ASP A 484 -7.11 7.13 38.46
N SER A 485 -7.76 7.37 37.30
CA SER A 485 -7.19 7.56 35.94
C SER A 485 -7.03 9.02 35.46
N GLU A 486 -6.09 9.31 34.54
CA GLU A 486 -6.35 9.81 33.14
C GLU A 486 -5.12 10.37 32.34
N ASP A 487 -5.14 10.07 31.02
CA ASP A 487 -4.66 10.75 29.80
C ASP A 487 -3.37 11.61 29.66
N THR A 488 -2.55 11.31 28.62
CA THR A 488 -2.59 12.03 27.31
C THR A 488 -1.53 11.55 26.25
N LEU A 489 -1.90 11.63 24.95
CA LEU A 489 -1.11 11.71 23.67
C LEU A 489 0.33 11.11 23.58
N SER A 490 0.75 10.38 22.53
CA SER A 490 0.76 10.81 21.11
C SER A 490 1.30 9.77 20.09
N THR A 491 0.93 9.93 18.81
CA THR A 491 1.50 9.44 17.51
C THR A 491 2.57 8.32 17.44
N GLY A 492 2.36 7.30 16.58
CA GLY A 492 3.42 6.32 16.21
C GLY A 492 3.06 5.24 15.18
N THR A 493 2.64 5.60 13.95
CA THR A 493 2.08 4.68 12.94
C THR A 493 3.04 3.57 12.45
N ARG A 494 2.65 2.28 12.58
CA ARG A 494 2.34 1.38 11.42
C ARG A 494 1.91 -0.05 11.80
N THR A 495 0.88 -0.52 11.14
CA THR A 495 0.29 -1.87 11.23
C THR A 495 1.08 -2.95 10.47
N PRO A 496 0.98 -4.23 10.88
CA PRO A 496 1.50 -5.38 10.14
C PRO A 496 0.45 -5.95 9.16
N GLU A 497 0.86 -6.82 8.24
CA GLU A 497 -0.09 -7.80 7.69
C GLU A 497 0.55 -9.18 7.41
N VAL A 498 -0.29 -10.20 7.59
CA VAL A 498 -0.13 -11.64 7.38
C VAL A 498 -1.56 -12.18 7.20
N ILE A 499 -1.80 -13.12 6.28
CA ILE A 499 -2.69 -14.29 6.42
C ILE A 499 -2.51 -15.26 5.22
N GLU A 500 -1.99 -16.43 5.57
CA GLU A 500 -2.30 -17.80 5.13
C GLU A 500 -2.98 -18.13 3.77
N SER A 501 -2.57 -19.27 3.21
CA SER A 501 -3.48 -20.20 2.53
C SER A 501 -3.06 -21.65 2.81
N LYS A 502 -4.03 -22.56 3.02
CA LYS A 502 -3.84 -24.00 3.29
C LYS A 502 -4.01 -24.86 2.03
N HIS A 503 -3.50 -26.08 2.05
CA HIS A 503 -4.27 -27.28 1.64
C HIS A 503 -3.66 -28.58 2.17
N ASP A 504 -4.49 -29.62 2.26
CA ASP A 504 -4.21 -31.00 2.70
C ASP A 504 -3.56 -31.82 1.54
N ASN A 505 -3.14 -33.10 1.66
CA ASN A 505 -3.57 -34.16 2.59
C ASN A 505 -2.56 -35.35 2.67
N HIS A 506 -2.70 -36.20 3.71
CA HIS A 506 -2.13 -37.56 3.92
C HIS A 506 -0.63 -37.87 3.68
N ASN A 507 0.09 -38.30 4.75
CA ASN A 507 0.33 -39.73 5.05
C ASN A 507 0.63 -39.93 6.58
N PRO A 508 1.16 -41.03 7.17
CA PRO A 508 0.60 -41.54 8.43
C PRO A 508 1.50 -41.52 9.69
N GLU A 509 0.83 -41.74 10.84
CA GLU A 509 1.30 -42.22 12.16
C GLU A 509 2.59 -41.68 12.83
N ALA A 510 2.39 -40.97 13.96
CA ALA A 510 3.14 -41.18 15.21
C ALA A 510 2.31 -40.70 16.44
N LYS A 511 2.48 -41.33 17.60
CA LYS A 511 1.75 -40.99 18.86
C LYS A 511 2.63 -40.24 19.86
N VAL A 512 2.13 -39.14 20.44
CA VAL A 512 2.33 -38.75 21.86
C VAL A 512 1.06 -38.03 22.35
N SER A 513 0.65 -38.26 23.60
CA SER A 513 -0.62 -37.76 24.17
C SER A 513 -0.45 -36.61 25.16
N ALA A 514 -0.33 -35.38 24.65
CA ALA A 514 -0.56 -34.13 25.41
C ALA A 514 -1.08 -33.04 24.46
N GLY A 515 -2.25 -32.45 24.71
CA GLY A 515 -2.75 -31.37 23.84
C GLY A 515 -4.23 -30.96 23.91
N ASN A 516 -5.11 -31.67 24.63
CA ASN A 516 -6.55 -31.34 24.66
C ASN A 516 -6.94 -30.17 25.60
N SER A 517 -6.04 -29.68 26.46
CA SER A 517 -6.28 -28.42 27.19
C SER A 517 -5.92 -27.23 26.29
N ASP A 518 -4.66 -27.15 25.89
CA ASP A 518 -4.11 -26.01 25.14
C ASP A 518 -4.82 -25.79 23.81
N ARG A 519 -5.22 -26.85 23.09
CA ARG A 519 -6.04 -26.70 21.85
C ARG A 519 -7.35 -25.95 22.08
N ARG A 520 -7.97 -26.05 23.27
CA ARG A 520 -9.20 -25.31 23.60
C ARG A 520 -8.91 -23.84 23.85
N VAL A 521 -7.90 -23.54 24.67
CA VAL A 521 -7.47 -22.17 25.00
C VAL A 521 -6.96 -21.46 23.75
N ASN A 522 -6.10 -22.10 22.96
CA ASN A 522 -5.49 -21.52 21.77
C ASN A 522 -6.52 -21.25 20.65
N ALA A 523 -7.56 -22.08 20.50
CA ALA A 523 -8.64 -21.83 19.53
C ALA A 523 -9.48 -20.59 19.89
N VAL A 524 -9.78 -20.39 21.18
CA VAL A 524 -10.51 -19.20 21.66
C VAL A 524 -9.62 -17.95 21.55
N ASN A 525 -8.36 -18.04 21.98
CA ASN A 525 -7.40 -16.94 21.89
C ASN A 525 -7.13 -16.51 20.44
N HIS A 526 -7.10 -17.45 19.49
CA HIS A 526 -6.97 -17.13 18.07
C HIS A 526 -8.17 -16.34 17.54
N LEU A 527 -9.41 -16.74 17.87
CA LEU A 527 -10.60 -16.00 17.44
C LEU A 527 -10.68 -14.62 18.10
N ALA A 528 -10.37 -14.52 19.40
CA ALA A 528 -10.32 -13.26 20.12
C ALA A 528 -9.30 -12.28 19.51
N LYS A 529 -8.09 -12.77 19.16
CA LYS A 529 -7.09 -11.96 18.47
C LYS A 529 -7.52 -11.58 17.05
N GLU A 530 -8.06 -12.51 16.28
CA GLU A 530 -8.53 -12.21 14.91
C GLU A 530 -9.66 -11.17 14.91
N PHE A 531 -10.54 -11.21 15.91
CA PHE A 531 -11.57 -10.17 16.09
C PHE A 531 -10.95 -8.79 16.31
N GLU A 532 -9.89 -8.70 17.12
CA GLU A 532 -9.19 -7.46 17.42
C GLU A 532 -8.41 -6.92 16.20
N ASP A 533 -7.57 -7.77 15.60
CA ASP A 533 -6.81 -7.44 14.38
C ASP A 533 -7.75 -6.97 13.25
N ARG A 534 -8.94 -7.58 13.12
CA ARG A 534 -9.96 -7.19 12.12
C ARG A 534 -10.74 -5.94 12.52
N ARG A 535 -11.02 -5.72 13.82
CA ARG A 535 -11.67 -4.49 14.30
C ARG A 535 -10.85 -3.27 13.91
N GLN A 536 -9.55 -3.28 14.22
CA GLN A 536 -8.65 -2.16 13.90
C GLN A 536 -8.64 -1.86 12.40
N VAL A 537 -8.57 -2.88 11.53
CA VAL A 537 -8.61 -2.68 10.07
C VAL A 537 -9.91 -2.04 9.58
N PHE A 538 -11.06 -2.40 10.17
CA PHE A 538 -12.35 -1.76 9.81
C PHE A 538 -12.49 -0.33 10.37
N GLU A 539 -11.86 -0.02 11.50
CA GLU A 539 -11.81 1.33 12.07
C GLU A 539 -10.83 2.24 11.29
N ASP A 540 -9.66 1.72 10.91
CA ASP A 540 -8.67 2.40 10.06
C ASP A 540 -9.24 2.73 8.66
N ASP A 541 -9.86 1.75 7.99
CA ASP A 541 -10.51 1.96 6.69
C ASP A 541 -11.66 2.99 6.79
N ALA A 542 -12.46 2.96 7.86
CA ALA A 542 -13.53 3.92 8.07
C ALA A 542 -12.99 5.34 8.35
N GLY A 543 -11.94 5.45 9.16
CA GLY A 543 -11.26 6.71 9.46
C GLY A 543 -10.64 7.34 8.21
N PHE A 544 -10.03 6.53 7.34
CA PHE A 544 -9.52 7.00 6.05
C PHE A 544 -10.63 7.58 5.16
N LEU A 545 -11.78 6.91 5.07
CA LEU A 545 -12.92 7.40 4.29
C LEU A 545 -13.52 8.69 4.85
N VAL A 546 -13.56 8.85 6.18
CA VAL A 546 -13.94 10.12 6.83
C VAL A 546 -12.95 11.23 6.48
N ALA A 547 -11.63 10.96 6.53
CA ALA A 547 -10.58 11.94 6.23
C ALA A 547 -10.50 12.33 4.72
N VAL A 548 -10.90 11.43 3.81
CA VAL A 548 -11.11 11.78 2.39
C VAL A 548 -12.38 12.63 2.23
N ARG A 549 -13.48 12.27 2.90
CA ARG A 549 -14.78 12.99 2.80
C ARG A 549 -14.76 14.37 3.47
N SER A 550 -13.91 14.59 4.46
CA SER A 550 -13.65 15.90 5.10
C SER A 550 -12.73 16.82 4.27
N GLY A 551 -12.16 16.32 3.17
CA GLY A 551 -11.19 17.06 2.35
C GLY A 551 -9.77 17.14 2.95
N GLN A 552 -9.52 16.50 4.11
CA GLN A 552 -8.19 16.46 4.72
C GLN A 552 -7.18 15.63 3.91
N ILE A 553 -7.66 14.66 3.13
CA ILE A 553 -6.84 13.83 2.23
C ILE A 553 -7.34 13.98 0.78
N GLY A 554 -6.57 14.67 -0.05
CA GLY A 554 -6.85 14.79 -1.49
C GLY A 554 -6.68 13.45 -2.20
N SER A 555 -7.79 12.78 -2.52
CA SER A 555 -7.82 11.55 -3.32
C SER A 555 -8.85 11.64 -4.44
N ASN A 556 -8.60 10.93 -5.54
CA ASN A 556 -9.50 10.89 -6.71
C ASN A 556 -10.50 9.72 -6.64
N MET A 557 -10.90 9.33 -5.42
CA MET A 557 -11.82 8.21 -5.16
C MET A 557 -13.17 8.73 -4.66
N ASN A 558 -14.26 8.05 -5.04
CA ASN A 558 -15.59 8.34 -4.50
C ASN A 558 -15.72 7.72 -3.09
N PRO A 559 -15.84 8.53 -2.01
CA PRO A 559 -15.85 8.00 -0.64
C PRO A 559 -17.11 7.19 -0.34
N ASP A 560 -18.26 7.49 -0.95
CA ASP A 560 -19.51 6.76 -0.72
C ASP A 560 -19.50 5.39 -1.43
N GLU A 561 -18.75 5.25 -2.54
CA GLU A 561 -18.52 3.98 -3.24
C GLU A 561 -17.63 3.03 -2.42
N GLU A 562 -16.52 3.54 -1.88
CA GLU A 562 -15.63 2.75 -1.01
C GLU A 562 -16.28 2.45 0.34
N LEU A 563 -17.11 3.35 0.89
CA LEU A 563 -17.90 3.09 2.10
C LEU A 563 -18.91 1.96 1.88
N ARG A 564 -19.48 1.83 0.67
CA ARG A 564 -20.35 0.70 0.31
C ARG A 564 -19.56 -0.62 0.28
N LYS A 565 -18.40 -0.65 -0.41
CA LYS A 565 -17.50 -1.81 -0.41
C LYS A 565 -17.01 -2.20 0.99
N LEU A 566 -16.75 -1.23 1.86
CA LEU A 566 -16.35 -1.47 3.25
C LEU A 566 -17.48 -2.10 4.07
N LYS A 567 -18.72 -1.64 3.92
CA LYS A 567 -19.91 -2.26 4.52
C LYS A 567 -20.11 -3.71 4.04
N ASP A 568 -19.91 -3.98 2.75
CA ASP A 568 -20.05 -5.31 2.18
C ASP A 568 -18.94 -6.26 2.68
N ARG A 569 -17.70 -5.78 2.77
CA ARG A 569 -16.57 -6.50 3.42
C ARG A 569 -16.88 -6.81 4.88
N PHE A 570 -17.38 -5.84 5.65
CA PHE A 570 -17.72 -6.02 7.06
C PHE A 570 -18.88 -7.00 7.26
N ALA A 571 -19.95 -6.90 6.46
CA ALA A 571 -21.08 -7.82 6.51
C ALA A 571 -20.66 -9.26 6.19
N THR A 572 -19.78 -9.44 5.19
CA THR A 572 -19.23 -10.74 4.79
C THR A 572 -18.35 -11.34 5.90
N TRP A 573 -17.40 -10.58 6.43
CA TRP A 573 -16.55 -11.03 7.55
C TRP A 573 -17.36 -11.35 8.80
N LYS A 574 -18.32 -10.49 9.18
CA LYS A 574 -19.21 -10.70 10.33
C LYS A 574 -20.05 -11.98 10.20
N LYS A 575 -20.40 -12.38 8.97
CA LYS A 575 -21.11 -13.65 8.69
C LYS A 575 -20.18 -14.86 8.88
N ASP A 576 -18.97 -14.81 8.34
CA ASP A 576 -17.95 -15.86 8.49
C ASP A 576 -17.53 -16.06 9.96
N TYR A 577 -17.11 -14.98 10.61
CA TYR A 577 -16.67 -15.01 12.01
C TYR A 577 -17.77 -15.53 12.94
N LYS A 578 -19.04 -15.15 12.73
CA LYS A 578 -20.19 -15.69 13.48
C LYS A 578 -20.45 -17.18 13.18
N SER A 579 -20.06 -17.70 12.03
CA SER A 579 -20.09 -19.13 11.72
C SER A 579 -19.00 -19.88 12.48
N ARG A 580 -17.74 -19.43 12.38
CA ARG A 580 -16.57 -20.05 13.02
C ARG A 580 -16.62 -19.99 14.55
N LEU A 581 -17.23 -18.94 15.11
CA LEU A 581 -17.54 -18.83 16.55
C LEU A 581 -18.57 -19.88 17.00
N LYS A 582 -19.62 -20.15 16.20
CA LYS A 582 -20.58 -21.22 16.48
C LYS A 582 -19.92 -22.59 16.40
N GLU A 583 -19.13 -22.83 15.36
CA GLU A 583 -18.40 -24.08 15.16
C GLU A 583 -17.45 -24.36 16.34
N THR A 584 -16.66 -23.37 16.74
CA THR A 584 -15.75 -23.47 17.89
C THR A 584 -16.53 -23.73 19.19
N LYS A 585 -17.67 -23.08 19.42
CA LYS A 585 -18.55 -23.36 20.57
C LYS A 585 -19.07 -24.81 20.56
N VAL A 586 -19.44 -25.36 19.39
CA VAL A 586 -19.88 -26.75 19.24
C VAL A 586 -18.73 -27.74 19.45
N ASN A 587 -17.53 -27.42 19.00
CA ASN A 587 -16.36 -28.27 19.20
C ASN A 587 -15.92 -28.30 20.68
N LEU A 588 -16.03 -27.16 21.39
CA LEU A 588 -15.81 -27.09 22.83
C LEU A 588 -16.82 -27.94 23.63
N SER A 589 -18.12 -27.91 23.28
CA SER A 589 -19.14 -28.71 23.99
C SER A 589 -19.07 -30.21 23.70
N LYS A 590 -18.66 -30.61 22.48
CA LYS A 590 -18.39 -32.01 22.13
C LYS A 590 -17.24 -32.62 22.94
N VAL A 591 -16.21 -31.85 23.29
CA VAL A 591 -15.09 -32.35 24.12
C VAL A 591 -15.52 -32.54 25.57
N GLY A 592 -16.27 -31.59 26.15
CA GLY A 592 -16.70 -31.67 27.56
C GLY A 592 -17.51 -32.91 27.90
N THR A 593 -18.39 -33.36 26.99
CA THR A 593 -19.21 -34.57 27.17
C THR A 593 -18.46 -35.89 26.98
N HIS A 594 -17.21 -35.85 26.51
CA HIS A 594 -16.36 -37.03 26.35
C HIS A 594 -15.54 -37.33 27.61
N ASP A 595 -15.04 -36.30 28.30
CA ASP A 595 -14.24 -36.44 29.53
C ASP A 595 -15.05 -37.09 30.68
N GLU A 596 -16.34 -36.77 30.84
CA GLU A 596 -17.21 -37.41 31.83
C GLU A 596 -17.36 -38.93 31.64
N LYS A 597 -17.53 -39.37 30.38
CA LYS A 597 -17.67 -40.80 30.05
C LYS A 597 -16.36 -41.56 30.27
N SER A 598 -15.22 -40.89 30.05
CA SER A 598 -13.89 -41.44 30.38
C SER A 598 -13.69 -41.56 31.90
N ARG A 599 -13.98 -40.51 32.68
CA ARG A 599 -13.80 -40.51 34.15
C ARG A 599 -14.61 -41.61 34.86
N LYS A 600 -15.83 -41.90 34.38
CA LYS A 600 -16.69 -42.97 34.94
C LYS A 600 -16.18 -44.40 34.68
N ARG A 601 -15.20 -44.63 33.79
CA ARG A 601 -14.66 -45.98 33.51
C ARG A 601 -13.43 -46.38 34.35
N TRP A 602 -12.76 -45.46 35.03
CA TRP A 602 -11.50 -45.76 35.71
C TRP A 602 -11.67 -46.34 37.13
N TRP A 603 -12.78 -46.04 37.81
CA TRP A 603 -13.08 -46.53 39.16
C TRP A 603 -13.69 -47.95 39.22
N GLY A 604 -13.75 -48.67 38.10
CA GLY A 604 -14.53 -49.92 37.97
C GLY A 604 -13.77 -51.24 38.09
N LYS A 605 -12.43 -51.26 38.27
CA LYS A 605 -11.63 -52.51 38.28
C LYS A 605 -10.47 -52.51 39.28
N LYS A 606 -10.77 -52.70 40.57
CA LYS A 606 -9.84 -53.22 41.59
C LYS A 606 -10.56 -54.03 42.68
N SER A 607 -11.10 -55.18 42.28
CA SER A 607 -11.54 -56.27 43.15
C SER A 607 -11.61 -57.57 42.33
N SER A 608 -11.51 -58.73 42.99
CA SER A 608 -11.51 -60.08 42.40
C SER A 608 -10.29 -60.42 41.49
N LYS A 609 -9.13 -60.64 42.10
CA LYS A 609 -8.69 -62.00 42.48
C LYS A 609 -7.52 -61.94 43.45
#